data_AF-A0A915BBD5-F1
#
_entry.id   AF-A0A915BBD5-F1
#
_cell.length_a   1.000
_cell.length_b   1.000
_cell.length_c   1.000
_cell.angle_alpha   90.00
_cell.angle_beta   90.00
_cell.angle_gamma   90.00
#
_symmetry.space_group_name_H-M   'P 1'
#
loop_
_entity.id
_entity.type
_entity.pdbx_description
1 polymer ?
#
loop_
_entity_poly.entity_id
_entity_poly.type
_entity_poly.pdbx_seq_one_letter_code
_entity_poly.pdbx_strand_id
1 'polypeptide(L)' 'QVVSRQSLLVFSPRTSEIGKETERKTGFELWMKSVENELRSHYDGDDDGFLKYATRQFRQLTADDKKRWNEMARTST' A
#
# COMPACT_ATOMS: atom_id res chain seq x y z
N GLN A 1 -44.73 14.45 23.38
CA GLN A 1 -43.70 14.68 22.34
C GLN A 1 -42.47 13.91 22.78
N VAL A 2 -42.13 12.80 22.12
CA VAL A 2 -40.99 11.95 22.52
C VAL A 2 -39.88 12.14 21.50
N VAL A 3 -38.79 12.77 21.91
CA VAL A 3 -37.66 13.10 21.04
C VAL A 3 -36.77 11.87 20.95
N SER A 4 -36.86 11.15 19.82
CA SER A 4 -36.05 9.98 19.54
C SER A 4 -34.59 10.40 19.31
N ARG A 5 -33.74 10.19 20.33
CA ARG A 5 -32.29 10.36 20.23
C ARG A 5 -31.68 9.12 19.58
N GLN A 6 -31.91 8.93 18.28
CA GLN A 6 -31.10 8.00 17.51
C GLN A 6 -29.86 8.74 17.04
N SER A 7 -28.75 8.51 17.75
CA SER A 7 -27.42 8.98 17.39
C SER A 7 -27.06 8.50 15.99
N LEU A 8 -27.01 9.45 15.06
CA LEU A 8 -26.52 9.27 13.69
C LEU A 8 -25.08 8.75 13.74
N LEU A 9 -24.88 7.44 13.58
CA LEU A 9 -23.58 6.89 13.22
C LEU A 9 -23.33 7.24 11.75
N VAL A 10 -22.79 8.44 11.51
CA VAL A 10 -22.24 8.84 10.22
C VAL A 10 -20.89 8.15 10.09
N PHE A 11 -20.88 7.01 9.38
CA PHE A 11 -19.64 6.47 8.86
C PHE A 11 -19.27 7.29 7.64
N SER A 12 -18.47 8.33 7.85
CA SER A 12 -17.78 8.97 6.73
C SER A 12 -16.95 7.87 6.07
N PRO A 13 -17.17 7.55 4.78
CA PRO A 13 -16.21 6.73 4.07
C PRO A 13 -14.89 7.49 4.17
N ARG A 14 -13.88 6.89 4.82
CA ARG A 14 -12.52 7.23 4.44
C ARG A 14 -12.44 6.77 3.01
N THR A 15 -12.75 7.66 2.08
CA THR A 15 -12.17 7.60 0.75
C THR A 15 -10.69 7.42 1.04
N SER A 16 -10.20 6.20 0.84
CA SER A 16 -8.79 5.98 0.66
C SER A 16 -8.45 6.84 -0.53
N GLU A 17 -8.09 8.10 -0.27
CA GLU A 17 -7.48 8.99 -1.22
C GLU A 17 -6.19 8.29 -1.60
N ILE A 18 -6.30 7.43 -2.61
CA ILE A 18 -5.24 7.09 -3.54
C ILE A 18 -5.05 8.36 -4.37
N GLY A 19 -4.65 9.42 -3.67
CA GLY A 19 -4.68 10.81 -4.10
C GLY A 19 -3.32 11.37 -3.74
N LYS A 20 -2.36 11.15 -4.64
CA LYS A 20 -1.14 11.95 -4.78
C LYS A 20 -0.47 12.32 -3.45
N GLU A 21 0.03 11.33 -2.69
CA GLU A 21 1.08 11.64 -1.72
C GLU A 21 2.40 11.75 -2.50
N THR A 22 2.70 12.98 -2.86
CA THR A 22 3.93 13.48 -3.46
C THR A 22 5.18 12.89 -2.78
N GLU A 23 6.03 12.24 -3.58
CA GLU A 23 7.50 12.11 -3.44
C GLU A 23 8.12 11.48 -2.18
N ARG A 24 7.36 10.90 -1.25
CA ARG A 24 7.98 10.00 -0.27
C ARG A 24 8.07 8.61 -0.86
N LYS A 25 9.27 8.15 -1.19
CA LYS A 25 9.53 6.74 -1.55
C LYS A 25 8.88 5.86 -0.48
N THR A 26 7.80 5.19 -0.82
CA THR A 26 7.10 4.33 0.13
C THR A 26 7.94 3.07 0.39
N GLY A 27 7.72 2.41 1.54
CA GLY A 27 8.36 1.11 1.80
C GLY A 27 8.04 0.09 0.71
N PHE A 28 6.85 0.20 0.10
CA PHE A 28 6.45 -0.58 -1.05
C PHE A 28 7.34 -0.33 -2.28
N GLU A 29 7.60 0.92 -2.66
CA GLU A 29 8.44 1.23 -3.82
C GLU A 29 9.90 0.80 -3.61
N LEU A 30 10.43 0.95 -2.40
CA LEU A 30 11.78 0.48 -2.07
C LEU A 30 11.88 -1.03 -2.14
N TRP A 31 10.90 -1.73 -1.55
CA TRP A 31 10.82 -3.17 -1.64
C TRP A 31 10.70 -3.61 -3.10
N MET A 32 9.77 -3.01 -3.85
CA MET A 32 9.51 -3.36 -5.25
C MET A 32 10.78 -3.20 -6.08
N LYS A 33 11.52 -2.09 -5.95
CA LYS A 33 12.82 -1.91 -6.63
C LYS A 33 13.86 -2.94 -6.21
N SER A 34 13.89 -3.34 -4.94
CA SER A 34 14.85 -4.32 -4.44
C SER A 34 14.60 -5.73 -4.98
N VAL A 35 13.34 -6.08 -5.25
CA VAL A 35 12.96 -7.42 -5.74
C VAL A 35 12.47 -7.40 -7.19
N GLU A 36 12.54 -6.27 -7.88
CA GLU A 36 11.98 -6.08 -9.23
C GLU A 36 12.55 -7.10 -10.21
N ASN A 37 13.86 -7.33 -10.16
CA ASN A 37 14.53 -8.29 -11.03
C ASN A 37 14.05 -9.73 -10.81
N GLU A 38 13.82 -10.12 -9.55
CA GLU A 38 13.27 -11.43 -9.21
C GLU A 38 11.81 -11.54 -9.63
N LEU A 39 10.98 -10.53 -9.31
CA LEU A 39 9.58 -10.49 -9.70
C LEU A 39 9.41 -10.55 -11.22
N ARG A 40 10.25 -9.83 -11.98
CA ARG A 40 10.26 -9.85 -13.45
C ARG A 40 10.75 -11.19 -14.01
N SER A 41 11.66 -11.88 -13.32
CA SER A 41 12.04 -13.24 -13.72
C SER A 41 10.90 -14.25 -13.54
N HIS A 42 9.98 -14.01 -12.62
CA HIS A 42 8.81 -14.86 -12.37
C HIS A 42 7.54 -14.41 -13.10
N TYR A 43 7.54 -13.21 -13.66
CA TYR A 43 6.40 -12.59 -14.30
C TYR A 43 6.72 -12.19 -15.74
N ASP A 44 6.19 -12.97 -16.70
CA ASP A 44 6.37 -12.78 -18.15
C ASP A 44 5.24 -11.93 -18.79
N GLY A 45 4.39 -11.30 -17.97
CA GLY A 45 3.23 -10.54 -18.44
C GLY A 45 3.52 -9.06 -18.74
N ASP A 46 2.46 -8.27 -18.93
CA ASP A 46 2.56 -6.83 -19.19
C ASP A 46 2.85 -5.99 -17.93
N ASP A 47 3.42 -4.80 -18.11
CA ASP A 47 3.79 -3.87 -17.02
C ASP A 47 2.59 -3.46 -16.13
N ASP A 48 1.35 -3.40 -16.66
CA ASP A 48 0.16 -3.07 -15.85
C ASP A 48 -0.22 -4.24 -14.91
N GLY A 49 -0.11 -5.47 -15.40
CA GLY A 49 -0.28 -6.67 -14.59
C GLY A 49 0.89 -6.91 -13.62
N PHE A 50 2.11 -6.45 -13.95
CA PHE A 50 3.27 -6.56 -13.07
C PHE A 50 3.05 -5.79 -11.77
N LEU A 51 2.52 -4.57 -11.83
CA LEU A 51 2.25 -3.78 -10.62
C LEU A 51 1.20 -4.45 -9.73
N LYS A 52 0.17 -5.08 -10.31
CA LYS A 52 -0.85 -5.85 -9.58
C LYS A 52 -0.23 -7.08 -8.93
N TYR A 53 0.65 -7.78 -9.65
CA TYR A 53 1.40 -8.93 -9.14
C TYR A 53 2.31 -8.53 -7.97
N ALA A 54 3.13 -7.50 -8.14
CA ALA A 54 4.01 -6.97 -7.10
C ALA A 54 3.20 -6.52 -5.86
N THR A 55 2.08 -5.84 -6.06
CA THR A 55 1.17 -5.46 -4.95
C THR A 55 0.64 -6.68 -4.20
N ARG A 56 0.27 -7.76 -4.92
CA ARG A 56 -0.19 -9.01 -4.29
C ARG A 56 0.92 -9.68 -3.48
N GLN A 57 2.14 -9.73 -4.02
CA GLN A 57 3.30 -10.28 -3.32
C GLN A 57 3.64 -9.45 -2.07
N PHE A 58 3.60 -8.12 -2.17
CA PHE A 58 3.83 -7.25 -1.02
C PHE A 58 2.81 -7.48 0.10
N ARG A 59 1.53 -7.69 -0.26
CA ARG A 59 0.49 -7.99 0.74
C ARG A 59 0.75 -9.31 1.46
N GLN A 60 1.40 -10.28 0.81
CA GLN A 60 1.76 -11.56 1.40
C GLN A 60 3.00 -11.50 2.31
N LEU A 61 3.80 -10.44 2.25
CA LEU A 61 4.92 -10.26 3.15
C LEU A 61 4.49 -10.19 4.62
N THR A 62 5.40 -10.60 5.49
CA THR A 62 5.22 -10.51 6.94
C THR A 62 5.08 -9.06 7.40
N ALA A 63 4.47 -8.87 8.57
CA ALA A 63 4.36 -7.54 9.17
C ALA A 63 5.75 -6.96 9.48
N ASP A 64 6.72 -7.79 9.88
CA ASP A 64 8.10 -7.41 10.15
C ASP A 64 8.82 -6.91 8.88
N ASP A 65 8.67 -7.60 7.76
CA ASP A 65 9.25 -7.14 6.48
C ASP A 65 8.66 -5.78 6.08
N LYS A 66 7.33 -5.65 6.11
CA LYS A 66 6.64 -4.39 5.80
C LYS A 66 7.11 -3.27 6.74
N LYS A 67 7.30 -3.55 8.02
CA LYS A 67 7.78 -2.58 9.01
C LYS A 67 9.20 -2.14 8.65
N ARG A 68 10.10 -3.08 8.38
CA ARG A 68 11.48 -2.81 7.98
C ARG A 68 11.55 -1.93 6.72
N TRP A 69 10.78 -2.25 5.69
CA TRP A 69 10.74 -1.44 4.46
C TRP A 69 10.17 -0.03 4.70
N ASN A 70 9.17 0.12 5.56
CA ASN A 70 8.64 1.42 5.94
C ASN A 70 9.62 2.25 6.79
N GLU A 71 10.39 1.60 7.66
CA GLU A 71 11.46 2.27 8.43
C GLU A 71 12.57 2.78 7.48
N MET A 72 13.03 1.94 6.55
CA MET A 72 14.04 2.33 5.56
C MET A 72 13.57 3.49 4.67
N ALA A 73 12.29 3.47 4.25
CA ALA A 73 11.66 4.56 3.51
C ALA A 73 11.68 5.88 4.29
N ARG A 74 11.36 5.85 5.59
CA ARG A 74 11.35 7.04 6.46
C ARG A 74 12.75 7.61 6.70
N THR A 75 13.77 6.76 6.81
CA THR A 75 15.16 7.19 7.01
C THR A 75 15.85 7.66 5.74
N SER A 76 15.24 7.46 4.57
CA SER A 76 15.79 7.84 3.26
C SER A 76 15.31 9.23 2.77
N THR A 77 14.72 10.04 3.65
CA THR A 77 14.36 11.46 3.45
C THR A 77 15.40 12.34 4.12
#